data_AF-A0AA43PIB0-F1
#
_entry.id   AF-A0AA43PIB0-F1
#
_cell.length_a   1.000
_cell.length_b   1.000
_cell.length_c   1.000
_cell.angle_alpha   90.00
_cell.angle_beta   90.00
_cell.angle_gamma   90.00
#
_symmetry.space_group_name_H-M   'P 1'
#
loop_
_entity.id
_entity.type
_entity.pdbx_description
1 polymer ?
#
loop_
_entity_poly.entity_id
_entity_poly.type
_entity_poly.pdbx_seq_one_letter_code
_entity_poly.pdbx_strand_id
1 'polypeptide(L)' 'MNFDNINSRLQEIWNTTPANFWLVLIVLVIALLIFFLPVKIASSRGLSGGQIFGVFLATIFGFWFLGLILALVLPRSV' A
#
# COMPACT_ATOMS: atom_id res chain seq x y z
N MET A 1 0.48 29.81 15.42
CA MET A 1 1.45 28.69 15.44
C MET A 1 2.62 29.11 14.57
N ASN A 2 3.84 29.18 15.09
CA ASN A 2 4.98 29.78 14.39
C ASN A 2 5.49 28.82 13.30
N PHE A 3 5.47 29.24 12.03
CA PHE A 3 5.87 28.40 10.89
C PHE A 3 7.35 27.98 10.96
N ASP A 4 8.21 28.85 11.51
CA ASP A 4 9.64 28.53 11.69
C ASP A 4 9.88 27.35 12.62
N ASN A 5 9.04 27.22 13.66
CA ASN A 5 9.10 26.13 14.63
C ASN A 5 8.53 24.81 14.08
N ILE A 6 7.64 24.87 13.10
CA ILE A 6 7.16 23.68 12.39
C ILE A 6 8.24 23.20 11.42
N ASN A 7 8.85 24.11 10.67
CA ASN A 7 9.87 23.79 9.69
C ASN A 7 11.13 23.18 10.34
N SER A 8 11.59 23.76 11.47
CA SER A 8 12.75 23.22 12.20
C SER A 8 12.52 21.80 12.70
N ARG A 9 11.32 21.52 13.24
CA ARG A 9 10.95 20.17 13.70
C ARG A 9 10.81 19.16 12.56
N LEU A 10 10.28 19.58 11.41
CA LEU A 10 10.19 18.72 10.23
C LEU A 10 11.58 18.37 9.68
N GLN A 11 12.51 19.33 9.67
CA GLN A 11 13.90 19.07 9.28
C GLN A 11 14.60 18.14 10.28
N GLU A 12 14.37 18.31 11.57
CA GLU A 12 14.89 17.41 12.60
C GLU A 12 14.38 15.98 12.39
N ILE A 13 13.09 15.79 12.15
CA ILE A 13 12.50 14.47 11.84
C ILE A 13 13.11 13.88 10.57
N TRP A 14 13.25 14.68 9.51
CA TRP A 14 13.85 14.23 8.26
C TRP A 14 15.29 13.72 8.43
N ASN A 15 16.09 14.44 9.23
CA ASN A 15 17.50 14.13 9.45
C ASN A 15 17.74 13.00 10.47
N THR A 16 16.81 12.79 11.41
CA THR A 16 16.94 11.77 12.46
C THR A 16 16.26 10.44 12.11
N THR A 17 15.34 10.45 11.15
CA THR A 17 14.60 9.25 10.74
C THR A 17 15.45 8.38 9.81
N PRO A 18 15.57 7.06 10.08
CA PRO A 18 16.32 6.16 9.21
C PRO A 18 15.78 6.14 7.77
N ALA A 19 16.67 6.08 6.78
CA ALA A 19 16.28 6.00 5.36
C ALA A 19 15.32 4.84 5.05
N ASN A 20 15.51 3.70 5.73
CA ASN A 20 14.66 2.51 5.59
C ASN A 20 13.21 2.78 6.01
N PHE A 21 12.97 3.68 6.98
CA PHE A 21 11.62 4.05 7.37
C PHE A 21 10.88 4.74 6.23
N TRP A 22 11.53 5.69 5.55
CA TRP A 22 10.95 6.38 4.40
C TRP A 22 10.69 5.43 3.24
N LEU A 23 11.63 4.50 2.99
CA LEU A 23 11.45 3.47 1.97
C LEU A 23 10.26 2.56 2.29
N VAL A 24 10.14 2.08 3.53
CA VAL A 24 8.99 1.28 3.98
C VAL A 24 7.69 2.07 3.85
N LEU A 25 7.68 3.36 4.20
CA LEU A 25 6.51 4.23 4.06
C LEU A 25 6.09 4.36 2.59
N ILE A 26 7.05 4.58 1.68
CA ILE A 26 6.77 4.65 0.23
C ILE A 26 6.22 3.31 -0.28
N VAL A 27 6.87 2.20 0.10
CA VAL A 27 6.42 0.85 -0.29
C VAL A 27 5.00 0.57 0.22
N LEU A 28 4.70 0.97 1.47
CA LEU A 28 3.37 0.83 2.06
C LEU A 28 2.32 1.63 1.28
N VAL A 29 2.61 2.90 0.95
CA VAL A 29 1.72 3.75 0.16
C VAL A 29 1.46 3.15 -1.22
N ILE A 30 2.51 2.68 -1.91
CA ILE A 30 2.38 2.03 -3.21
C ILE A 30 1.53 0.76 -3.10
N ALA A 31 1.77 -0.08 -2.08
CA ALA A 31 1.01 -1.30 -1.86
C ALA A 31 -0.48 -1.01 -1.66
N LEU A 32 -0.82 0.01 -0.85
CA LEU A 32 -2.20 0.46 -0.68
C LEU A 32 -2.82 0.96 -1.99
N LEU A 33 -2.08 1.76 -2.76
CA LEU A 33 -2.58 2.26 -4.05
C LEU A 33 -2.89 1.13 -5.03
N ILE A 34 -2.00 0.13 -5.16
CA ILE A 34 -2.23 -1.04 -6.02
C ILE A 34 -3.43 -1.83 -5.51
N PHE A 35 -3.54 -2.02 -4.19
CA PHE A 35 -4.63 -2.77 -3.59
C PHE A 35 -6.01 -2.13 -3.81
N PHE A 36 -6.11 -0.80 -3.72
CA PHE A 36 -7.37 -0.09 -3.94
C PHE A 36 -7.64 0.29 -5.41
N LEU A 37 -6.67 0.09 -6.31
CA LEU A 37 -6.82 0.43 -7.73
C LEU A 37 -8.00 -0.30 -8.40
N PRO A 38 -8.21 -1.63 -8.20
CA PRO A 38 -9.36 -2.33 -8.78
C PRO A 38 -10.70 -1.80 -8.28
N VAL A 39 -10.77 -1.45 -6.99
CA VAL A 39 -11.96 -0.84 -6.37
C VAL A 39 -12.28 0.51 -7.00
N LYS A 40 -11.25 1.35 -7.23
CA LYS A 40 -11.41 2.64 -7.91
C LYS A 40 -11.89 2.48 -9.35
N ILE A 41 -11.35 1.50 -10.08
CA ILE A 41 -11.77 1.19 -11.47
C ILE A 41 -13.21 0.67 -11.51
N ALA A 42 -13.60 -0.17 -10.55
CA ALA A 42 -14.98 -0.65 -10.43
C ALA A 42 -15.95 0.51 -10.17
N SER A 43 -15.59 1.40 -9.25
CA SER A 43 -16.38 2.60 -8.93
C SER A 43 -16.54 3.53 -10.14
N SER A 44 -15.47 3.80 -10.90
CA SER A 44 -15.55 4.68 -12.08
C SER A 44 -16.35 4.11 -13.24
N ARG A 45 -16.61 2.81 -13.26
CA ARG A 45 -17.43 2.12 -14.26
C ARG A 45 -18.91 2.05 -13.87
N GLY A 46 -19.32 2.68 -12.76
CA GLY A 46 -20.71 2.74 -12.33
C GLY A 46 -21.24 1.42 -11.76
N LEU A 47 -20.36 0.54 -11.28
CA LEU A 47 -20.76 -0.72 -10.64
C LEU A 47 -21.52 -0.43 -9.34
N SER A 48 -22.48 -1.30 -9.03
CA SER A 48 -23.22 -1.22 -7.75
C SER A 48 -22.32 -1.52 -6.56
N GLY A 49 -22.69 -1.06 -5.37
CA GLY A 49 -21.90 -1.28 -4.15
C GLY A 49 -21.58 -2.75 -3.87
N GLY A 50 -22.52 -3.66 -4.16
CA GLY A 50 -22.30 -5.11 -4.03
C GLY A 50 -21.25 -5.64 -5.01
N GLN A 51 -21.21 -5.12 -6.24
CA GLN A 51 -20.21 -5.50 -7.23
C GLN A 51 -18.82 -4.94 -6.87
N ILE A 52 -18.76 -3.70 -6.37
CA ILE A 52 -17.52 -3.09 -5.87
C ILE A 52 -16.97 -3.91 -4.70
N PHE A 53 -17.84 -4.34 -3.77
CA PHE A 53 -17.46 -5.22 -2.68
C PHE A 53 -16.94 -6.58 -3.18
N GLY A 54 -17.58 -7.15 -4.21
CA GLY A 54 -17.08 -8.35 -4.89
C GLY A 54 -15.68 -8.17 -5.48
N VAL A 55 -15.41 -7.03 -6.12
CA VAL A 55 -14.08 -6.69 -6.66
C VAL A 55 -13.04 -6.55 -5.53
N PHE A 56 -13.43 -5.96 -4.40
CA PHE A 56 -12.56 -5.86 -3.22
C PHE A 56 -12.18 -7.25 -2.68
N LEU A 57 -13.17 -8.14 -2.49
CA LEU A 57 -12.93 -9.51 -2.06
C LEU A 57 -12.04 -10.27 -3.06
N ALA A 58 -12.34 -10.17 -4.36
CA ALA A 58 -11.54 -10.81 -5.41
C ALA A 58 -10.08 -10.32 -5.40
N THR A 59 -9.87 -9.03 -5.12
CA THR A 59 -8.53 -8.45 -4.98
C THR A 59 -7.77 -9.05 -3.79
N ILE A 60 -8.42 -9.19 -2.63
CA ILE A 60 -7.84 -9.86 -1.44
C ILE A 60 -7.43 -11.30 -1.77
N PHE A 61 -8.34 -12.08 -2.35
CA PHE A 61 -8.05 -13.47 -2.71
C PHE A 61 -6.95 -13.59 -3.77
N GLY A 62 -6.90 -12.66 -4.73
CA GLY A 62 -5.84 -12.59 -5.74
C GLY A 62 -4.47 -12.38 -5.13
N PHE A 63 -4.33 -11.45 -4.17
CA PHE A 63 -3.06 -11.24 -3.46
C PHE A 63 -2.67 -12.43 -2.58
N TRP A 64 -3.64 -13.02 -1.88
CA TRP A 64 -3.40 -14.23 -1.08
C TRP A 64 -2.90 -15.39 -1.95
N PHE A 65 -3.56 -15.63 -3.09
CA PHE A 65 -3.17 -16.68 -4.03
C PHE A 65 -1.81 -16.42 -4.68
N LEU A 66 -1.51 -15.16 -5.05
CA LEU A 66 -0.19 -14.77 -5.54
C LEU A 66 0.89 -15.04 -4.49
N GLY A 67 0.62 -14.70 -3.21
CA GLY A 67 1.51 -15.01 -2.09
C GLY A 67 1.75 -16.51 -1.93
N LEU A 68 0.70 -17.32 -2.09
CA LEU A 68 0.80 -18.78 -2.05
C LEU A 68 1.65 -19.34 -3.21
N ILE A 69 1.48 -18.84 -4.44
CA ILE A 69 2.33 -19.20 -5.58
C ILE A 69 3.79 -18.85 -5.28
N LEU A 70 4.06 -17.61 -4.83
CA LEU A 70 5.41 -17.18 -4.51
C LEU A 70 6.04 -18.06 -3.42
N ALA A 71 5.30 -18.41 -2.38
CA ALA A 71 5.79 -19.29 -1.31
C ALA A 71 6.08 -20.74 -1.74
N LEU A 72 5.46 -21.19 -2.84
CA LEU A 72 5.70 -22.51 -3.43
C LEU A 72 6.85 -22.50 -4.44
N VAL A 73 7.01 -21.41 -5.19
CA VAL A 73 8.00 -21.30 -6.28
C VAL A 73 9.35 -20.78 -5.79
N LEU A 74 9.39 -19.98 -4.71
CA LEU A 74 10.67 -19.50 -4.18
C LEU A 74 11.47 -20.67 -3.57
N PRO A 75 12.75 -20.83 -3.95
CA PRO A 75 13.63 -21.79 -3.30
C PRO A 75 13.70 -21.50 -1.81
N ARG A 76 13.39 -22.50 -0.99
CA ARG A 76 13.63 -22.40 0.46
C ARG A 76 15.13 -22.61 0.66
N SER A 77 15.88 -21.54 0.93
CA SER A 77 17.25 -21.67 1.44
C SER A 77 17.17 -22.36 2.79
N VAL A 78 17.59 -23.63 2.83
CA VAL A 78 17.71 -24.45 4.04
C VAL A 78 18.86 -23.95 4.89
#